data_AF-A0A0T0MKK0-F1
#
_entry.id   AF-A0A0T0MKK0-F1
#
_cell.length_a   1.000
_cell.length_b   1.000
_cell.length_c   1.000
_cell.angle_alpha   90.00
_cell.angle_beta   90.00
_cell.angle_gamma   90.00
#
_symmetry.space_group_name_H-M   'P 1'
#
loop_
_entity.id
_entity.type
_entity.pdbx_description
1 polymer ?
#
loop_
_entity_poly.entity_id
_entity_poly.type
_entity_poly.pdbx_seq_one_letter_code
_entity_poly.pdbx_strand_id
1 'polypeptide(L)' 'MTMTEHDPTPVPAEDTQAVRDLLAQHVPLALIVDLATPEATSAEILEAEGLPDEAWWEADQKSSDGGGA' A
#
# COMPACT_ATOMS: atom_id res chain seq x y z
N MET A 1 31.93 11.72 -2.19
CA MET A 1 30.63 11.09 -1.91
C MET A 1 30.00 11.89 -0.79
N THR A 2 29.11 12.81 -1.11
CA THR A 2 28.29 13.52 -0.12
C THR A 2 27.32 12.50 0.49
N MET A 3 27.47 12.19 1.78
CA MET A 3 26.39 11.53 2.52
C MET A 3 25.21 12.48 2.49
N THR A 4 24.10 12.08 1.85
CA THR A 4 22.80 12.73 2.05
C THR A 4 22.55 12.75 3.55
N GLU A 5 22.57 13.93 4.15
CA GLU A 5 22.13 14.14 5.52
C GLU A 5 20.64 13.75 5.56
N HIS A 6 20.33 12.73 6.37
CA HIS A 6 18.96 12.33 6.66
C HIS A 6 18.34 13.43 7.52
N ASP A 7 17.59 14.33 6.90
CA ASP A 7 16.75 15.29 7.62
C ASP A 7 15.84 14.49 8.58
N PRO A 8 15.98 14.64 9.91
CA PRO A 8 15.11 13.94 10.84
C PRO A 8 13.79 14.69 10.90
N THR A 9 12.99 14.59 9.83
CA THR A 9 11.62 15.06 9.86
C THR A 9 10.94 14.33 11.04
N PRO A 10 10.36 15.06 12.01
CA PRO A 10 9.80 14.44 13.19
C PRO A 10 8.64 13.52 12.77
N VAL A 11 8.83 12.21 12.92
CA VAL A 11 7.79 11.22 12.70
C VAL A 11 6.66 11.47 13.71
N PRO A 12 5.40 11.66 13.26
CA PRO A 12 4.24 11.73 14.14
C PRO A 12 4.19 10.52 15.09
N ALA A 13 3.75 10.75 16.32
CA ALA A 13 3.67 9.69 17.34
C ALA A 13 2.72 8.55 16.92
N GLU A 14 1.73 8.85 16.08
CA GLU A 14 0.76 7.89 15.54
C GLU A 14 1.42 6.87 14.60
N ASP A 15 2.37 7.29 13.76
CA ASP A 15 3.12 6.41 12.86
C ASP A 15 4.04 5.46 13.64
N THR A 16 4.58 5.93 14.76
CA THR A 16 5.43 5.09 15.63
C THR A 16 4.63 3.97 16.30
N GLN A 17 3.35 4.19 16.60
CA GLN A 17 2.50 3.18 17.22
C GLN A 17 2.13 2.07 16.22
N ALA A 18 1.78 2.44 14.98
CA ALA A 18 1.52 1.46 13.92
C ALA A 18 2.72 0.54 13.65
N VAL A 19 3.94 1.10 13.63
CA VAL A 19 5.20 0.32 13.49
C VAL A 19 5.37 -0.67 14.64
N ARG A 20 5.09 -0.24 15.89
CA ARG A 20 5.18 -1.11 17.07
C ARG A 20 4.17 -2.26 17.02
N ASP A 21 2.95 -2.00 16.59
CA ASP A 21 1.90 -3.00 16.48
C ASP A 21 2.22 -4.05 15.41
N LEU A 22 2.84 -3.66 14.29
CA LEU A 22 3.29 -4.59 13.24
C LEU A 22 4.47 -5.46 13.72
N LEU A 23 5.43 -4.88 14.45
CA LEU A 23 6.52 -5.64 15.07
C LEU A 23 6.00 -6.66 16.08
N ALA A 24 4.99 -6.29 16.88
CA ALA A 24 4.34 -7.21 17.83
C ALA A 24 3.60 -8.37 17.14
N GLN A 25 3.15 -8.16 15.90
CA GLN A 25 2.55 -9.19 15.04
C GLN A 25 3.60 -10.02 14.27
N HIS A 26 4.89 -9.85 14.58
CA HIS A 26 6.01 -10.49 13.90
C HIS A 26 6.09 -10.18 12.39
N VAL A 27 5.60 -9.02 11.97
CA VAL A 27 5.83 -8.55 10.61
C VAL A 27 7.32 -8.24 10.44
N PRO A 28 7.99 -8.77 9.41
CA PRO A 28 9.40 -8.49 9.14
C PRO A 28 9.69 -7.00 9.03
N LEU A 29 10.77 -6.54 9.68
CA LEU A 29 11.17 -5.14 9.68
C LEU A 29 11.34 -4.57 8.26
N ALA A 30 11.83 -5.36 7.31
CA ALA A 30 11.95 -4.96 5.91
C ALA A 30 10.60 -4.52 5.30
N LEU A 31 9.52 -5.29 5.55
CA LEU A 31 8.19 -4.96 5.04
C LEU A 31 7.58 -3.73 5.75
N ILE A 32 7.91 -3.53 7.03
CA ILE A 32 7.44 -2.35 7.76
C ILE A 32 8.08 -1.08 7.20
N VAL A 33 9.37 -1.13 6.81
CA VAL A 33 10.05 -0.02 6.15
C VAL A 33 9.35 0.31 4.83
N ASP A 34 9.07 -0.70 3.99
CA ASP A 34 8.37 -0.50 2.72
C ASP A 34 6.99 0.16 2.91
N LEU A 35 6.27 -0.20 3.97
CA LEU A 35 4.95 0.36 4.28
C LEU A 35 5.00 1.75 4.92
N ALA A 36 6.02 2.03 5.74
CA ALA A 36 6.18 3.31 6.44
C ALA A 36 6.69 4.42 5.52
N THR A 37 7.39 4.05 4.44
CA THR A 37 7.87 4.98 3.40
C THR A 37 7.42 4.52 2.03
N PRO A 38 6.11 4.65 1.70
CA PRO A 38 5.62 4.28 0.39
C PRO A 38 6.23 5.20 -0.68
N GLU A 39 6.76 4.59 -1.75
CA GLU A 39 7.41 5.33 -2.85
C GLU A 39 6.40 6.17 -3.66
N ALA A 40 5.15 5.70 -3.76
CA ALA A 40 4.01 6.41 -4.34
C ALA A 40 2.69 5.93 -3.74
N THR A 41 1.71 6.81 -3.62
CA THR A 41 0.35 6.45 -3.20
C THR A 41 -0.44 5.86 -4.38
N SER A 42 -1.47 5.05 -4.08
CA SER A 42 -2.37 4.52 -5.11
C SER A 42 -3.04 5.63 -5.95
N ALA A 43 -3.25 6.81 -5.38
CA ALA A 43 -3.84 7.95 -6.09
C ALA A 43 -2.86 8.53 -7.15
N GLU A 44 -1.59 8.71 -6.79
CA GLU A 44 -0.55 9.17 -7.71
C GLU A 44 -0.30 8.17 -8.83
N ILE A 45 -0.30 6.88 -8.52
CA ILE A 45 -0.17 5.81 -9.52
C ILE A 45 -1.35 5.85 -10.51
N LEU A 46 -2.57 6.01 -10.01
CA LEU A 46 -3.77 6.07 -10.87
C LEU A 46 -3.77 7.32 -11.76
N GLU A 47 -3.27 8.46 -11.26
CA GLU A 47 -3.11 9.67 -12.07
C GLU A 47 -2.05 9.49 -13.17
N ALA A 48 -0.95 8.80 -12.87
CA ALA A 48 0.16 8.59 -13.80
C ALA A 48 -0.14 7.52 -14.87
N GLU A 49 -0.78 6.41 -14.48
CA GLU A 49 -0.97 5.23 -15.34
C GLU A 49 -2.41 5.11 -15.88
N GLY A 50 -3.39 5.70 -15.20
CA GLY A 50 -4.80 5.54 -15.52
C GLY A 50 -5.40 4.20 -15.07
N LEU A 51 -6.62 3.92 -15.53
CA LEU A 51 -7.27 2.63 -15.30
C LEU A 51 -6.77 1.61 -16.34
N PRO A 52 -6.69 0.32 -15.98
CA PRO A 52 -6.39 -0.73 -16.95
C PRO A 52 -7.48 -0.80 -18.04
N ASP A 53 -7.08 -1.15 -19.26
CA ASP A 53 -8.00 -1.31 -20.41
C ASP A 53 -9.08 -2.38 -20.15
N GLU A 54 -8.72 -3.43 -19.40
CA GLU A 54 -9.63 -4.51 -19.01
C GLU A 54 -9.72 -4.61 -17.48
N ALA A 55 -10.91 -4.31 -16.95
CA ALA A 55 -11.22 -4.40 -15.54
C ALA A 55 -11.41 -5.87 -15.11
N TRP A 56 -10.33 -6.51 -14.64
CA TRP A 56 -10.33 -7.90 -14.19
C TRP A 56 -11.33 -8.19 -13.04
N TRP A 57 -11.76 -7.16 -12.30
CA TRP A 57 -12.74 -7.27 -11.21
C TRP A 57 -14.21 -7.34 -11.67
N GLU A 58 -14.51 -7.12 -12.95
CA GLU A 58 -15.88 -7.23 -13.48
C GLU A 58 -16.24 -8.64 -13.97
N ALA A 59 -15.27 -9.55 -14.04
CA ALA A 59 -15.44 -10.90 -14.57
C ALA A 59 -16.39 -11.78 -13.71
N ASP A 60 -16.49 -11.53 -12.41
CA ASP A 60 -17.24 -12.39 -11.49
C ASP A 60 -18.74 -12.04 -11.39
N GLN A 61 -19.14 -10.83 -11.78
CA GLN A 61 -20.53 -10.38 -11.66
C GLN A 61 -21.49 -11.03 -12.67
N LYS A 62 -20.99 -11.75 -13.68
CA LYS A 62 -21.81 -12.39 -14.71
C LYS A 62 -22.24 -13.83 -14.38
N SER A 63 -21.70 -14.42 -13.30
CA SER A 63 -21.91 -15.83 -12.95
C SER A 63 -23.03 -16.07 -11.93
N SER A 64 -23.61 -15.02 -11.33
CA SER A 64 -24.55 -15.18 -10.22
C SER A 64 -26.04 -15.08 -10.58
N ASP A 65 -26.40 -14.91 -11.86
CA ASP A 65 -27.80 -14.70 -12.30
C ASP A 65 -28.37 -15.80 -13.22
N GLY A 66 -27.94 -17.06 -13.06
CA GLY A 66 -28.42 -18.12 -13.94
C GLY A 66 -28.28 -19.53 -13.38
N GLY A 67 -29.18 -19.93 -12.47
CA GLY A 67 -29.20 -21.31 -12.00
C GLY A 67 -30.27 -21.63 -10.95
N GLY A 68 -31.55 -21.48 -11.29
CA GLY A 68 -32.67 -22.01 -10.50
C GLY A 68 -33.77 -22.51 -11.43
N ALA A 69 -33.88 -23.84 -11.52
CA ALA A 69 -34.82 -24.58 -12.38
C ALA A 69 -36.30 -24.42 -11.97
#